data_AF-A0A7Y9BNM8-F1
#
_entry.id   AF-A0A7Y9BNM8-F1
#
_cell.length_a   1.000
_cell.length_b   1.000
_cell.length_c   1.000
_cell.angle_alpha   90.00
_cell.angle_beta   90.00
_cell.angle_gamma   90.00
#
_symmetry.space_group_name_H-M   'P 1'
#
loop_
_entity.id
_entity.type
_entity.pdbx_description
1 polymer ?
#
loop_
_entity_poly.entity_id
_entity_poly.type
_entity_poly.pdbx_seq_one_letter_code
_entity_poly.pdbx_strand_id
1 'polypeptide(L)'
;MCFLKGMDAGHPFAPQYADEVTVTRILPEGVGPGVLWWSAPEESGGWWRLCLEDIPGTMPVLAPGAEDTVRAVEAVGRAGRALTPSPLSGARPITELAGRWLTGWAALSMDAPADLDSWAARHLEQLSCTARYGRPPTTEPGPPVGRRCRRAENRCGAAAASP
;
A
#
# COMPACT_ATOMS: atom_id res chain seq x y z
N MET A 1 -24.80 -11.72 -7.77
CA MET A 1 -24.96 -10.36 -7.19
C MET A 1 -23.75 -9.54 -7.66
N CYS A 2 -23.83 -8.21 -7.71
CA CYS A 2 -22.72 -7.37 -8.16
C CYS A 2 -22.67 -6.08 -7.33
N PHE A 3 -21.51 -5.42 -7.30
CA PHE A 3 -21.32 -4.14 -6.65
C PHE A 3 -21.14 -3.04 -7.70
N LEU A 4 -21.99 -2.01 -7.67
CA LEU A 4 -21.96 -0.90 -8.62
C LEU A 4 -21.45 0.37 -7.96
N LYS A 5 -20.38 0.93 -8.52
CA LYS A 5 -19.89 2.27 -8.22
C LYS A 5 -20.28 3.24 -9.34
N GLY A 6 -20.64 4.45 -8.95
CA GLY A 6 -20.95 5.52 -9.90
C GLY A 6 -20.41 6.87 -9.42
N MET A 7 -19.93 7.69 -10.36
CA MET A 7 -19.48 9.05 -10.08
C MET A 7 -19.86 9.99 -11.23
N ASP A 8 -20.46 11.12 -10.90
CA ASP A 8 -20.74 12.19 -11.85
C ASP A 8 -19.43 12.70 -12.47
N ALA A 9 -19.42 12.92 -13.78
CA ALA A 9 -18.22 13.31 -14.52
C ALA A 9 -17.69 14.70 -14.17
N GLY A 10 -18.54 15.58 -13.62
CA GLY A 10 -18.14 16.89 -13.12
C GLY A 10 -17.41 16.82 -11.77
N HIS A 11 -17.40 15.66 -11.11
CA HIS A 11 -16.72 15.51 -9.83
C HIS A 11 -15.19 15.58 -10.01
N PRO A 12 -14.44 16.30 -9.15
CA PRO A 12 -12.99 16.45 -9.29
C PRO A 12 -12.19 15.14 -9.32
N PHE A 13 -12.72 14.07 -8.71
CA PHE A 13 -12.10 12.74 -8.69
C PHE A 13 -12.62 11.79 -9.78
N ALA A 14 -13.56 12.21 -10.63
CA ALA A 14 -14.12 11.38 -11.69
C ALA A 14 -13.08 10.76 -12.63
N PRO A 15 -11.98 11.45 -13.03
CA PRO A 15 -10.96 10.84 -13.87
C PRO A 15 -10.29 9.59 -13.27
N GLN A 16 -10.30 9.44 -11.93
CA GLN A 16 -9.71 8.27 -11.27
C GLN A 16 -10.46 6.96 -11.57
N TYR A 17 -11.72 7.03 -12.03
CA TYR A 17 -12.46 5.82 -12.43
C TYR A 17 -11.87 5.16 -13.68
N ALA A 18 -11.25 5.93 -14.59
CA ALA A 18 -10.56 5.36 -15.74
C ALA A 18 -9.34 4.53 -15.31
N ASP A 19 -8.57 5.05 -14.34
CA ASP A 19 -7.45 4.33 -13.73
C ASP A 19 -7.94 3.09 -12.97
N GLU A 20 -9.01 3.22 -12.17
CA GLU A 20 -9.58 2.11 -11.41
C GLU A 20 -10.06 0.97 -12.32
N VAL A 21 -10.77 1.29 -13.42
CA VAL A 21 -11.16 0.31 -14.44
C VAL A 21 -9.93 -0.38 -15.02
N THR A 22 -8.92 0.39 -15.42
CA THR A 22 -7.72 -0.13 -16.07
C THR A 22 -6.95 -1.06 -15.15
N VAL A 23 -6.71 -0.63 -13.90
CA VAL A 23 -5.95 -1.39 -12.91
C VAL A 23 -6.71 -2.63 -12.46
N THR A 24 -8.02 -2.52 -12.18
CA THR A 24 -8.79 -3.65 -11.65
C THR A 24 -8.89 -4.79 -12.67
N ARG A 25 -8.99 -4.47 -13.97
CA ARG A 25 -9.09 -5.46 -15.05
C ARG A 25 -7.84 -6.32 -15.25
N ILE A 26 -6.69 -5.88 -14.74
CA ILE A 26 -5.42 -6.59 -14.89
C ILE A 26 -4.96 -7.27 -13.60
N LEU A 27 -5.75 -7.19 -12.53
CA LEU A 27 -5.43 -7.88 -11.28
C LEU A 27 -5.49 -9.40 -11.48
N PRO A 28 -4.53 -10.16 -10.93
CA PRO A 28 -4.63 -11.61 -10.89
C PRO A 28 -5.88 -12.08 -10.13
N GLU A 29 -6.39 -13.24 -10.51
CA GLU A 29 -7.52 -13.88 -9.83
C GLU A 29 -7.24 -14.02 -8.32
N GLY A 30 -8.25 -13.71 -7.50
CA GLY A 30 -8.16 -13.81 -6.05
C GLY A 30 -7.43 -12.65 -5.34
N VAL A 31 -6.88 -11.67 -6.07
CA VAL A 31 -6.30 -10.45 -5.46
C VAL A 31 -7.35 -9.36 -5.25
N GLY A 32 -8.31 -9.24 -6.15
CA GLY A 32 -9.41 -8.26 -6.08
C GLY A 32 -10.63 -8.75 -6.86
N PRO A 33 -11.73 -7.97 -6.86
CA PRO A 33 -12.94 -8.34 -7.59
C PRO A 33 -12.73 -8.25 -9.11
N GLY A 34 -13.38 -9.15 -9.86
CA GLY A 34 -13.44 -9.03 -11.31
C GLY A 34 -14.25 -7.80 -11.75
N VAL A 35 -13.87 -7.17 -12.87
CA VAL A 35 -14.71 -6.16 -13.54
C VAL A 35 -15.72 -6.88 -14.43
N LEU A 36 -17.01 -6.73 -14.11
CA LEU A 36 -18.10 -7.34 -14.87
C LEU A 36 -18.52 -6.44 -16.05
N TRP A 37 -18.57 -5.13 -15.82
CA TRP A 37 -18.95 -4.13 -16.81
C TRP A 37 -18.56 -2.72 -16.35
N TRP A 38 -18.39 -1.78 -17.29
CA TRP A 38 -18.21 -0.35 -16.99
C TRP A 38 -18.69 0.50 -18.17
N SER A 39 -18.90 1.80 -17.96
CA SER A 39 -19.16 2.76 -19.04
C SER A 39 -18.55 4.12 -18.74
N ALA A 40 -18.08 4.79 -19.78
CA ALA A 40 -17.62 6.17 -19.72
C ALA A 40 -18.80 7.16 -19.61
N PRO A 41 -18.55 8.42 -19.19
CA PRO A 41 -19.57 9.46 -19.09
C PRO A 41 -20.36 9.72 -20.37
N GLU A 42 -19.69 9.62 -21.52
CA GLU A 42 -20.26 9.87 -22.85
C GLU A 42 -21.35 8.86 -23.20
N GLU A 43 -21.28 7.66 -22.62
CA GLU A 43 -22.18 6.52 -22.89
C GLU A 43 -23.28 6.35 -21.83
N SER A 44 -23.34 7.27 -20.85
CA SER A 44 -24.05 7.07 -19.59
C SER A 44 -24.75 8.33 -19.07
N GLY A 45 -24.87 9.36 -19.90
CA GLY A 45 -25.49 10.62 -19.49
C GLY A 45 -24.67 11.38 -18.45
N GLY A 46 -23.34 11.31 -18.54
CA GLY A 46 -22.43 12.06 -17.67
C GLY A 46 -21.92 11.31 -16.45
N TRP A 47 -22.05 9.99 -16.37
CA TRP A 47 -21.66 9.19 -15.19
C TRP A 47 -20.59 8.15 -15.50
N TRP A 48 -19.49 8.18 -14.76
CA TRP A 48 -18.68 6.97 -14.66
C TRP A 48 -19.48 5.88 -13.95
N ARG A 49 -19.52 4.67 -14.53
CA ARG A 49 -20.14 3.49 -13.92
C ARG A 49 -19.17 2.33 -13.98
N LEU A 50 -18.96 1.65 -12.86
CA LEU A 50 -18.09 0.49 -12.72
C LEU A 50 -18.82 -0.59 -11.93
N CYS A 51 -19.09 -1.73 -12.56
CA CYS A 51 -19.69 -2.91 -11.97
C CYS A 51 -18.62 -3.97 -11.72
N LEU A 52 -18.51 -4.34 -10.44
CA LEU A 52 -17.55 -5.29 -9.92
C LEU A 52 -18.27 -6.56 -9.47
N GLU A 53 -17.54 -7.67 -9.50
CA GLU A 53 -17.91 -8.89 -8.83
C GLU A 53 -18.22 -8.61 -7.35
N ASP A 54 -19.33 -9.15 -6.87
CA ASP A 54 -19.66 -9.14 -5.45
C ASP A 54 -18.90 -10.28 -4.76
N ILE A 55 -18.04 -9.94 -3.81
CA ILE A 55 -17.23 -10.92 -3.09
C ILE A 55 -17.98 -11.32 -1.81
N PRO A 56 -18.40 -12.60 -1.66
CA PRO A 56 -19.09 -13.04 -0.46
C PRO A 56 -18.20 -12.84 0.78
N GLY A 57 -18.72 -12.17 1.79
CA GLY A 57 -17.98 -11.93 3.02
C GLY A 57 -18.67 -10.93 3.94
N THR A 58 -17.96 -10.59 5.01
CA THR A 58 -18.39 -9.60 6.00
C THR A 58 -17.30 -8.56 6.19
N MET A 59 -17.68 -7.37 6.68
CA MET A 59 -16.72 -6.32 7.00
C MET A 59 -15.76 -6.80 8.11
N PRO A 60 -14.44 -6.75 7.91
CA PRO A 60 -13.48 -7.20 8.91
C PRO A 60 -13.44 -6.26 10.12
N VAL A 61 -13.24 -6.83 11.31
CA VAL A 61 -12.99 -6.06 12.54
C VAL A 61 -11.49 -5.80 12.68
N LEU A 62 -11.05 -4.59 12.32
CA LEU A 62 -9.62 -4.22 12.30
C LEU A 62 -9.09 -3.68 13.63
N ALA A 63 -9.63 -4.15 14.76
CA ALA A 63 -9.14 -3.77 16.09
C ALA A 63 -7.80 -4.46 16.41
N PRO A 64 -6.92 -3.82 17.21
CA PRO A 64 -5.68 -4.48 17.66
C PRO A 64 -5.95 -5.83 18.34
N GLY A 65 -5.26 -6.88 17.88
CA GLY A 65 -5.42 -8.24 18.40
C GLY A 65 -6.62 -9.03 17.88
N ALA A 66 -7.50 -8.43 17.08
CA ALA A 66 -8.58 -9.16 16.42
C ALA A 66 -8.03 -10.11 15.34
N GLU A 67 -8.69 -11.25 15.15
CA GLU A 67 -8.29 -12.25 14.16
C GLU A 67 -8.32 -11.69 12.72
N ASP A 68 -9.33 -10.87 12.42
CA ASP A 68 -9.48 -10.22 11.11
C ASP A 68 -8.30 -9.29 10.80
N THR A 69 -7.70 -8.65 11.81
CA THR A 69 -6.49 -7.83 11.63
C THR A 69 -5.32 -8.68 11.14
N VAL A 70 -5.11 -9.86 11.73
CA VAL A 70 -4.06 -10.79 11.29
C VAL A 70 -4.32 -11.24 9.86
N ARG A 71 -5.56 -11.64 9.55
CA ARG A 71 -5.96 -12.08 8.20
C ARG A 71 -5.80 -10.98 7.16
N ALA A 72 -6.15 -9.73 7.50
CA ALA A 72 -5.98 -8.58 6.61
C ALA A 72 -4.51 -8.29 6.32
N VAL A 73 -3.64 -8.31 7.33
CA VAL A 73 -2.19 -8.12 7.16
C VAL A 73 -1.61 -9.21 6.27
N GLU A 74 -2.00 -10.46 6.47
CA GLU A 74 -1.57 -11.57 5.62
C GLU A 74 -2.07 -11.44 4.18
N ALA A 75 -3.32 -11.00 3.99
CA ALA A 75 -3.90 -10.76 2.67
C ALA A 75 -3.14 -9.67 1.91
N VAL A 76 -2.82 -8.55 2.56
CA VAL A 76 -1.97 -7.49 1.99
C VAL A 76 -0.57 -8.04 1.65
N GLY A 77 0.01 -8.87 2.52
CA GLY A 77 1.29 -9.51 2.26
C GLY A 77 1.27 -10.46 1.05
N ARG A 78 0.18 -11.23 0.88
CA ARG A 78 -0.03 -12.08 -0.31
C ARG A 78 -0.21 -11.24 -1.57
N ALA A 79 -1.03 -10.19 -1.52
CA ALA A 79 -1.23 -9.27 -2.64
C ALA A 79 0.08 -8.60 -3.05
N GLY A 80 0.89 -8.12 -2.10
CA GLY A 80 2.20 -7.53 -2.37
C GLY A 80 3.14 -8.48 -3.11
N ARG A 81 3.15 -9.77 -2.78
CA ARG A 81 3.92 -10.78 -3.51
C ARG A 81 3.36 -11.06 -4.90
N ALA A 82 2.04 -11.21 -5.02
CA ALA A 82 1.38 -11.51 -6.29
C ALA A 82 1.48 -10.35 -7.30
N LEU A 83 1.55 -9.12 -6.81
CA LEU A 83 1.64 -7.90 -7.60
C LEU A 83 3.08 -7.39 -7.75
N THR A 84 4.08 -8.22 -7.45
CA THR A 84 5.50 -7.90 -7.65
C THR A 84 6.14 -8.88 -8.65
N PRO A 85 6.61 -8.41 -9.82
CA PRO A 85 6.55 -7.02 -10.30
C PRO A 85 5.12 -6.56 -10.61
N SER A 86 4.90 -5.24 -10.63
CA SER A 86 3.58 -4.65 -10.91
C SER A 86 3.00 -5.18 -12.23
N PRO A 87 1.74 -5.67 -12.26
CA PRO A 87 1.10 -6.10 -13.51
C PRO A 87 0.80 -4.90 -14.43
N LEU A 88 0.72 -3.68 -13.89
CA LEU A 88 0.54 -2.47 -14.67
C LEU A 88 1.86 -2.10 -15.36
N SER A 89 1.89 -2.21 -16.68
CA SER A 89 3.01 -1.78 -17.51
C SER A 89 3.25 -0.27 -17.34
N GLY A 90 4.51 0.13 -17.19
CA GLY A 90 4.89 1.53 -17.02
C GLY A 90 4.48 2.14 -15.68
N ALA A 91 4.06 1.32 -14.70
CA ALA A 91 3.79 1.81 -13.36
C ALA A 91 5.03 2.49 -12.78
N ARG A 92 4.87 3.75 -12.37
CA ARG A 92 5.93 4.49 -11.70
C ARG A 92 6.09 3.97 -10.26
N PRO A 93 7.32 3.86 -9.75
CA PRO A 93 7.54 3.55 -8.34
C PRO A 93 6.77 4.50 -7.43
N ILE A 94 6.07 3.96 -6.42
CA ILE A 94 5.33 4.79 -5.46
C ILE A 94 6.24 5.76 -4.70
N THR A 95 7.53 5.43 -4.58
CA THR A 95 8.56 6.28 -4.00
C THR A 95 8.81 7.55 -4.81
N GLU A 96 8.68 7.51 -6.14
CA GLU A 96 8.78 8.70 -6.98
C GLU A 96 7.55 9.59 -6.85
N LEU A 97 6.37 8.99 -6.67
CA LEU A 97 5.10 9.71 -6.59
C LEU A 97 4.84 10.32 -5.23
N ALA A 98 5.08 9.53 -4.18
CA ALA A 98 4.65 9.84 -2.82
C ALA A 98 5.78 9.69 -1.79
N GLY A 99 7.01 9.34 -2.20
CA GLY A 99 8.10 9.06 -1.28
C GLY A 99 8.36 10.18 -0.28
N ARG A 100 8.25 11.45 -0.69
CA ARG A 100 8.37 12.61 0.21
C ARG A 100 7.34 12.63 1.34
N TRP A 101 6.14 12.13 1.09
CA TRP A 101 5.04 12.07 2.05
C TRP A 101 5.07 10.79 2.89
N LEU A 102 5.72 9.73 2.41
CA LEU A 102 5.89 8.47 3.13
C LEU A 102 7.08 8.49 4.10
N THR A 103 7.39 9.65 4.67
CA THR A 103 8.52 9.87 5.59
C THR A 103 8.10 10.01 7.06
N GLY A 104 6.81 9.83 7.38
CA GLY A 104 6.23 10.11 8.70
C GLY A 104 6.98 9.49 9.88
N TRP A 105 7.35 8.21 9.80
CA TRP A 105 8.13 7.55 10.87
C TRP A 105 9.52 8.14 11.05
N ALA A 106 10.20 8.47 9.95
CA ALA A 106 11.50 9.11 10.01
C ALA A 106 11.43 10.52 10.61
N ALA A 107 10.38 11.28 10.29
CA ALA A 107 10.11 12.58 10.89
C ALA A 107 9.88 12.44 12.40
N LEU A 108 9.01 11.52 12.82
CA LEU A 108 8.75 11.22 14.24
C LEU A 108 9.99 10.73 14.98
N SER A 109 10.91 10.03 14.31
CA SER A 109 12.17 9.60 14.93
C SER A 109 13.17 10.74 15.13
N MET A 110 13.07 11.84 14.37
CA MET A 110 13.93 13.02 14.54
C MET A 110 13.37 13.98 15.58
N ASP A 111 12.05 14.11 15.64
CA ASP A 111 11.34 15.00 16.56
C ASP A 111 10.10 14.28 17.11
N ALA A 112 10.31 13.48 18.16
CA ALA A 112 9.25 12.69 18.78
C ALA A 112 8.44 13.59 19.73
N PRO A 113 7.11 13.76 19.51
CA PRO A 113 6.29 14.56 20.40
C PRO A 113 6.14 13.87 21.76
N ALA A 114 5.98 14.67 22.82
CA ALA A 114 5.97 14.19 24.20
C ALA A 114 4.77 13.27 24.52
N ASP A 115 3.69 13.38 23.76
CA ASP A 115 2.47 12.58 23.88
C ASP A 115 2.45 11.37 22.93
N LEU A 116 3.56 11.06 22.26
CA LEU A 116 3.65 9.86 21.43
C LEU A 116 3.42 8.61 22.29
N ASP A 117 2.57 7.72 21.79
CA ASP A 117 2.29 6.43 22.43
C ASP A 117 3.60 5.70 22.80
N SER A 118 3.62 5.12 24.01
CA SER A 118 4.82 4.51 24.57
C SER A 118 5.34 3.31 23.75
N TRP A 119 4.46 2.53 23.13
CA TRP A 119 4.85 1.45 22.22
C TRP A 119 5.47 2.03 20.96
N ALA A 120 4.87 3.04 20.34
CA ALA A 120 5.42 3.68 19.16
C ALA A 120 6.80 4.27 19.46
N ALA A 121 6.95 5.01 20.56
CA ALA A 121 8.22 5.57 21.02
C ALA A 121 9.32 4.50 21.17
N ARG A 122 8.99 3.34 21.75
CA ARG A 122 9.93 2.20 21.88
C ARG A 122 10.32 1.56 20.55
N HIS A 123 9.50 1.68 19.50
CA HIS A 123 9.70 1.02 18.21
C HIS A 123 10.01 1.99 17.05
N LEU A 124 10.16 3.30 17.30
CA LEU A 124 10.34 4.33 16.26
C LEU A 124 11.47 4.03 15.29
N GLU A 125 12.63 3.55 15.77
CA GLU A 125 13.75 3.18 14.91
C GLU A 125 13.37 2.02 13.95
N GLN A 126 12.71 1.00 14.48
CA GLN A 126 12.29 -0.17 13.72
C GLN A 126 11.21 0.19 12.68
N LEU A 127 10.24 1.01 13.07
CA LEU A 127 9.18 1.51 12.20
C LEU A 127 9.78 2.37 11.07
N SER A 128 10.75 3.23 11.39
CA SER A 128 11.46 4.06 10.42
C SER A 128 12.25 3.23 9.42
N CYS A 129 13.02 2.23 9.88
CA CYS A 129 13.74 1.34 8.98
C CYS A 129 12.78 0.50 8.12
N THR A 130 11.68 -0.01 8.69
CA THR A 130 10.70 -0.83 7.95
C THR A 130 10.01 -0.02 6.86
N ALA A 131 9.62 1.22 7.15
CA ALA A 131 9.01 2.13 6.18
C ALA A 131 9.95 2.47 5.02
N ARG A 132 11.25 2.58 5.27
CA ARG A 132 12.25 2.90 4.24
C ARG A 132 12.62 1.70 3.35
N TYR A 133 12.66 0.50 3.90
CA TYR A 133 13.26 -0.66 3.24
C TYR A 133 12.32 -1.86 3.03
N GLY A 134 11.06 -1.75 3.45
CA GLY A 134 10.05 -2.79 3.23
C GLY A 134 10.28 -4.10 4.00
N ARG A 135 11.17 -4.13 5.00
CA ARG A 135 11.42 -5.31 5.83
C ARG A 135 11.71 -4.93 7.28
N PRO A 136 11.07 -5.59 8.27
CA PRO A 136 11.47 -5.43 9.65
C PRO A 136 12.91 -5.95 9.85
N PRO A 137 13.73 -5.31 10.71
CA PRO A 137 15.00 -5.91 11.11
C PRO A 137 14.74 -7.28 11.76
N THR A 138 15.50 -8.30 11.37
CA THR A 138 15.32 -9.66 11.89
C THR A 138 15.48 -9.69 13.41
N THR A 139 14.48 -10.23 14.11
CA THR A 139 14.43 -10.51 15.55
C THR A 139 15.27 -11.72 15.95
N GLU A 140 16.39 -11.98 15.28
CA GLU A 140 17.38 -12.93 15.82
C GLU A 140 18.16 -12.26 16.95
N PRO A 141 18.59 -13.02 17.98
CA PRO A 141 19.44 -12.52 19.06
C PRO A 141 20.86 -12.24 18.51
N GLY A 142 20.97 -11.15 17.76
CA GLY A 142 22.20 -10.59 17.24
C GLY A 142 22.43 -9.18 17.81
N PRO A 143 23.62 -8.60 17.56
CA PRO A 143 24.01 -7.32 18.16
C PRO A 143 23.02 -6.19 17.81
N PRO A 144 22.94 -5.13 18.63
CA PRO A 144 21.86 -4.15 18.63
C PRO A 144 21.53 -3.60 17.23
N VAL A 145 20.22 -3.49 16.98
CA VAL A 145 19.56 -3.14 15.72
C VAL A 145 20.22 -1.94 14.99
N GLY A 146 20.71 -0.95 15.74
CA GLY A 146 21.35 0.26 15.21
C GLY A 146 22.63 0.06 14.39
N ARG A 147 23.29 -1.11 14.44
CA ARG A 147 24.41 -1.43 13.53
C ARG A 147 23.96 -2.02 12.19
N ARG A 148 22.75 -2.60 12.11
CA ARG A 148 22.26 -3.28 10.90
C ARG A 148 21.62 -2.30 9.92
N CYS A 149 20.85 -1.30 10.37
CA CYS A 149 20.31 -0.28 9.47
C CYS A 149 21.45 0.55 8.81
N ARG A 150 22.48 0.96 9.55
CA ARG A 150 23.67 1.63 8.97
C ARG A 150 24.43 0.78 7.95
N ARG A 151 24.48 -0.55 8.14
CA ARG A 151 25.15 -1.46 7.19
C ARG A 151 24.34 -1.63 5.90
N ALA A 152 23.00 -1.53 5.96
CA ALA A 152 22.14 -1.51 4.78
C ALA A 152 22.27 -0.19 4.01
N GLU A 153 22.33 0.95 4.71
CA GLU A 153 22.64 2.28 4.14
C GLU A 153 23.97 2.26 3.36
N ASN A 154 25.03 1.68 3.95
CA ASN A 154 26.35 1.57 3.30
C ASN A 154 26.36 0.63 2.08
N ARG A 155 25.49 -0.39 2.02
CA ARG A 155 25.40 -1.30 0.86
C ARG A 155 24.57 -0.69 -0.28
N CYS A 156 23.49 0.02 0.04
CA CYS A 156 22.68 0.70 -0.97
C CYS A 156 23.44 1.89 -1.58
N GLY A 157 24.18 2.63 -0.75
CA GLY A 157 25.06 3.72 -1.22
C GLY A 157 26.21 3.23 -2.11
N ALA A 158 26.77 2.03 -1.84
CA ALA A 158 27.81 1.45 -2.69
C ALA A 158 27.27 0.90 -4.03
N ALA A 159 26.03 0.40 -4.06
CA ALA A 159 25.40 -0.07 -5.31
C ALA A 159 24.97 1.10 -6.22
N ALA A 160 24.73 2.29 -5.66
CA ALA A 160 24.42 3.51 -6.41
C ALA A 160 25.67 4.29 -6.90
N ALA A 161 26.88 3.84 -6.53
CA ALA A 161 28.15 4.53 -6.79
C ALA A 161 29.16 3.69 -7.59
N SER A 162 28.69 2.76 -8.44
CA SER A 162 29.52 2.17 -9.51
C SER A 162 29.00 2.68 -10.86
N PRO A 163 29.87 3.22 -11.73
CA PRO A 163 29.49 3.75 -13.04
C PRO A 163 28.99 2.68 -14.01
#